data_AF-A0A7C2WEQ7-F1
#
_entry.id   AF-A0A7C2WEQ7-F1
#
_cell.length_a   1.000
_cell.length_b   1.000
_cell.length_c   1.000
_cell.angle_alpha   90.00
_cell.angle_beta   90.00
_cell.angle_gamma   90.00
#
_symmetry.space_group_name_H-M   'P 1'
#
loop_
_entity.id
_entity.type
_entity.pdbx_description
1 polymer ?
#
loop_
_entity_poly.entity_id
_entity_poly.type
_entity_poly.pdbx_seq_one_letter_code
_entity_poly.pdbx_strand_id
1 'polypeptide(L)'
;AAGGISPGLPREGEAGEQETAEQETAEAAPAEAAEEAKAEEDPRAAREAAQAAARKLQEAVQAKLAPYGAADRRRIAIYDDNNDTFPEINTEAEMAVMAWAISEAAPRFKGRDLYYIKGVNAWRVHVEDWENPYDTDYLQMDRIGENEAFIAAERYEQVEVPGAFSWDPPVLVWQLTETRLVRPYKAVVEEVDTAANPVIAELAQRLPWTVSHGVEPAASALGAKGCADCHSADSHFFFGPVVIDPFGPDAKPVTAPMHVLLGYDPLAIRIGAFREEILKPASPWIVLAVLLIMLLHFALIGRKNGVAYPALDVLRFRAHERLGHLIAMTTVVVLAVTGFFFLLGRHDPLGPWARIVHTYVGYASIVGIIAIFLSWVCAMFPARGDLRWLLKAGGYLGGVKEHLPAGKFNAGQKILFWIAIAACGVLAASGLLMGLYRDIHFPRQELVYTAHDIAALIMILVLMAHVYLAAFVVPHSLNSLFGGKVSSKWADAHHPNWQYTGKTANTPHDKH
;
A
#
# COMPACT_ATOMS: atom_id res chain seq x y z
N ALA A 1 -9.70 -44.23 -26.13
CA ALA A 1 -9.43 -43.74 -27.50
C ALA A 1 -8.32 -42.71 -27.36
N ALA A 2 -7.04 -43.09 -27.52
CA ALA A 2 -6.32 -43.29 -28.80
C ALA A 2 -6.33 -41.99 -29.63
N GLY A 3 -5.22 -41.35 -30.04
CA GLY A 3 -3.77 -41.52 -29.96
C GLY A 3 -3.14 -40.14 -30.32
N GLY A 4 -1.87 -39.78 -30.12
CA GLY A 4 -0.65 -40.55 -30.03
C GLY A 4 0.01 -40.69 -31.41
N ILE A 5 0.75 -39.68 -31.89
CA ILE A 5 1.82 -39.83 -32.91
C ILE A 5 2.90 -38.75 -32.70
N SER A 6 4.06 -39.17 -32.19
CA SER A 6 5.38 -38.57 -32.47
C SER A 6 6.03 -39.36 -33.62
N PRO A 7 6.93 -38.72 -34.36
CA PRO A 7 8.23 -39.34 -34.70
C PRO A 7 9.37 -38.34 -34.40
N GLY A 8 10.50 -38.71 -33.82
CA GLY A 8 11.29 -39.90 -34.07
C GLY A 8 12.48 -39.53 -34.96
N LEU A 9 13.48 -38.83 -34.40
CA LEU A 9 14.78 -38.60 -35.03
C LEU A 9 15.54 -39.92 -35.16
N PRO A 10 16.20 -40.24 -36.30
CA PRO A 10 17.15 -41.31 -36.35
C PRO A 10 18.55 -40.85 -35.91
N ARG A 11 19.18 -41.70 -35.09
CA ARG A 11 20.60 -41.68 -34.73
C ARG A 11 21.46 -42.24 -35.84
N GLU A 12 22.71 -41.80 -35.79
CA GLU A 12 23.89 -42.22 -36.54
C GLU A 12 24.09 -43.74 -36.63
N GLY A 13 24.67 -44.17 -37.75
CA GLY A 13 25.28 -45.48 -37.93
C GLY A 13 26.62 -45.30 -38.67
N GLU A 14 27.70 -45.69 -38.00
CA GLU A 14 29.07 -45.71 -38.50
C GLU A 14 29.33 -46.85 -39.51
N ALA A 15 30.43 -46.65 -40.25
CA ALA A 15 31.39 -47.63 -40.75
C ALA A 15 31.17 -48.26 -42.14
N GLY A 16 32.05 -47.84 -43.06
CA GLY A 16 32.86 -48.76 -43.87
C GLY A 16 32.55 -48.79 -45.35
N GLU A 17 33.42 -48.16 -46.17
CA GLU A 17 34.18 -48.84 -47.23
C GLU A 17 35.11 -47.84 -47.93
N GLN A 18 36.42 -48.10 -47.79
CA GLN A 18 37.46 -47.64 -48.68
C GLN A 18 37.41 -48.52 -49.94
N GLU A 19 37.38 -47.94 -51.14
CA GLU A 19 38.36 -48.24 -52.19
C GLU A 19 38.15 -47.37 -53.45
N THR A 20 39.25 -46.72 -53.84
CA THR A 20 39.73 -46.46 -55.20
C THR A 20 38.84 -45.71 -56.20
N ALA A 21 39.24 -44.46 -56.49
CA ALA A 21 39.52 -44.03 -57.86
C ALA A 21 40.47 -42.82 -57.82
N GLU A 22 41.77 -43.10 -57.74
CA GLU A 22 42.77 -42.21 -58.34
C GLU A 22 42.54 -42.19 -59.85
N GLN A 23 42.21 -41.03 -60.42
CA GLN A 23 42.76 -40.53 -61.68
C GLN A 23 42.10 -39.19 -62.04
N GLU A 24 42.92 -38.25 -62.54
CA GLU A 24 42.60 -36.86 -62.89
C GLU A 24 42.52 -35.95 -61.66
N THR A 25 43.57 -35.23 -61.25
CA THR A 25 44.18 -34.12 -62.01
C THR A 25 45.65 -33.93 -61.62
N ALA A 26 46.56 -34.36 -62.49
CA ALA A 26 47.96 -33.99 -62.45
C ALA A 26 48.25 -33.01 -63.60
N GLU A 27 47.77 -31.76 -63.50
CA GLU A 27 48.20 -30.67 -64.39
C GLU A 27 47.70 -29.29 -63.89
N ALA A 28 48.33 -28.72 -62.86
CA ALA A 28 48.22 -27.28 -62.57
C ALA A 28 49.35 -26.72 -61.67
N ALA A 29 50.41 -27.49 -61.40
CA ALA A 29 51.46 -27.09 -60.47
C ALA A 29 52.61 -26.18 -61.00
N PRO A 30 52.61 -25.56 -62.21
CA PRO A 30 53.65 -24.58 -62.54
C PRO A 30 53.16 -23.12 -62.60
N ALA A 31 51.91 -22.81 -62.27
CA ALA A 31 51.37 -21.44 -62.41
C ALA A 31 51.57 -20.55 -61.17
N GLU A 32 51.36 -21.07 -59.95
CA GLU A 32 51.46 -20.25 -58.72
C GLU A 32 52.91 -19.88 -58.37
N ALA A 33 53.88 -20.78 -58.61
CA ALA A 33 55.29 -20.50 -58.36
C ALA A 33 55.93 -19.50 -59.36
N ALA A 34 55.28 -19.25 -60.50
CA ALA A 34 55.73 -18.29 -61.51
C ALA A 34 55.23 -16.86 -61.25
N GLU A 35 54.19 -16.70 -60.42
CA GLU A 35 53.60 -15.39 -60.11
C GLU A 35 54.27 -14.73 -58.88
N GLU A 36 54.71 -15.52 -57.90
CA GLU A 36 55.50 -15.01 -56.76
C GLU A 36 56.88 -14.47 -57.17
N ALA A 37 57.48 -15.01 -58.23
CA ALA A 37 58.80 -14.57 -58.71
C ALA A 37 58.78 -13.26 -59.54
N LYS A 38 57.60 -12.69 -59.84
CA LYS A 38 57.45 -11.41 -60.55
C LYS A 38 57.05 -10.23 -59.65
N ALA A 39 56.83 -10.46 -58.36
CA ALA A 39 56.34 -9.45 -57.43
C ALA A 39 57.44 -8.51 -56.87
N GLU A 40 58.72 -8.75 -57.17
CA GLU A 40 59.83 -7.87 -56.76
C GLU A 40 60.13 -6.74 -57.76
N GLU A 41 59.49 -6.75 -58.94
CA GLU A 41 59.66 -5.72 -59.98
C GLU A 41 58.37 -4.90 -60.16
N ASP A 42 58.40 -3.65 -59.66
CA ASP A 42 57.35 -2.60 -59.73
C ASP A 42 56.23 -2.63 -58.64
N PRO A 43 56.41 -1.86 -57.54
CA PRO A 43 55.40 -1.68 -56.49
C PRO A 43 54.04 -1.16 -56.98
N ARG A 44 54.01 -0.45 -58.12
CA ARG A 44 52.78 0.05 -58.71
C ARG A 44 51.99 -1.08 -59.37
N ALA A 45 52.67 -1.96 -60.11
CA ALA A 45 52.05 -3.13 -60.73
C ALA A 45 51.46 -4.08 -59.67
N ALA A 46 52.19 -4.31 -58.57
CA ALA A 46 51.69 -5.08 -57.42
C ALA A 46 50.43 -4.45 -56.79
N ARG A 47 50.39 -3.12 -56.66
CA ARG A 47 49.22 -2.39 -56.13
C ARG A 47 48.02 -2.45 -57.08
N GLU A 48 48.25 -2.34 -58.38
CA GLU A 48 47.19 -2.45 -59.40
C GLU A 48 46.62 -3.87 -59.45
N ALA A 49 47.45 -4.91 -59.32
CA ALA A 49 47.02 -6.30 -59.21
C ALA A 49 46.21 -6.57 -57.94
N ALA A 50 46.65 -6.05 -56.78
CA ALA A 50 45.92 -6.17 -55.52
C ALA A 50 44.54 -5.48 -55.59
N GLN A 51 44.45 -4.30 -56.21
CA GLN A 51 43.18 -3.60 -56.42
C GLN A 51 42.23 -4.35 -57.35
N ALA A 52 42.75 -4.97 -58.41
CA ALA A 52 41.95 -5.80 -59.31
C ALA A 52 41.41 -7.06 -58.60
N ALA A 53 42.25 -7.72 -57.79
CA ALA A 53 41.84 -8.85 -56.97
C ALA A 53 40.76 -8.47 -55.94
N ALA A 54 40.89 -7.31 -55.30
CA ALA A 54 39.91 -6.81 -54.33
C ALA A 54 38.54 -6.54 -54.98
N ARG A 55 38.52 -5.94 -56.18
CA ARG A 55 37.27 -5.72 -56.94
C ARG A 55 36.57 -7.03 -57.31
N LYS A 56 37.34 -8.01 -57.80
CA LYS A 56 36.80 -9.34 -58.13
C LYS A 56 36.18 -10.02 -56.91
N LEU A 57 36.80 -9.87 -55.74
CA LEU A 57 36.27 -10.39 -54.48
C LEU A 57 35.00 -9.64 -54.04
N GLN A 58 34.94 -8.31 -54.19
CA GLN A 58 33.72 -7.53 -53.92
C GLN A 58 32.56 -7.98 -54.80
N GLU A 59 32.80 -8.17 -56.09
CA GLU A 59 31.79 -8.69 -57.03
C GLU A 59 31.31 -10.09 -56.62
N ALA A 60 32.21 -10.96 -56.16
CA ALA A 60 31.86 -12.29 -55.66
C ALA A 60 31.02 -12.24 -54.37
N VAL A 61 31.33 -11.32 -53.44
CA VAL A 61 30.52 -11.09 -52.23
C VAL A 61 29.12 -10.63 -52.60
N GLN A 62 29.00 -9.65 -53.52
CA GLN A 62 27.69 -9.18 -53.99
C GLN A 62 26.91 -10.27 -54.70
N ALA A 63 27.57 -11.09 -55.51
CA ALA A 63 26.95 -12.26 -56.16
C ALA A 63 26.47 -13.31 -55.14
N LYS A 64 27.22 -13.54 -54.05
CA LYS A 64 26.81 -14.44 -52.96
C LYS A 64 25.62 -13.88 -52.17
N LEU A 65 25.49 -12.56 -52.04
CA LEU A 65 24.38 -11.90 -51.35
C LEU A 65 23.12 -11.74 -52.23
N ALA A 66 23.26 -11.67 -53.55
CA ALA A 66 22.17 -11.43 -54.50
C ALA A 66 20.96 -12.41 -54.40
N PRO A 67 21.13 -13.70 -54.06
CA PRO A 67 20.01 -14.63 -53.88
C PRO A 67 19.19 -14.36 -52.61
N TYR A 68 19.78 -13.70 -51.60
CA TYR A 68 19.14 -13.45 -50.31
C TYR A 68 18.26 -12.19 -50.41
N GLY A 69 16.98 -12.40 -50.70
CA GLY A 69 16.00 -11.34 -50.83
C GLY A 69 15.48 -10.84 -49.48
N ALA A 70 14.57 -9.87 -49.49
CA ALA A 70 13.89 -9.40 -48.27
C ALA A 70 13.08 -10.51 -47.57
N ALA A 71 12.67 -11.55 -48.29
CA ALA A 71 11.91 -12.69 -47.78
C ALA A 71 12.76 -13.68 -46.98
N ASP A 72 14.07 -13.76 -47.25
CA ASP A 72 15.00 -14.65 -46.55
C ASP A 72 15.60 -14.00 -45.29
N ARG A 73 15.36 -12.69 -45.12
CA ARG A 73 15.75 -11.93 -43.93
C ARG A 73 14.75 -12.18 -42.81
N ARG A 74 15.09 -13.10 -41.90
CA ARG A 74 14.36 -13.19 -40.62
C ARG A 74 14.87 -12.11 -39.68
N ARG A 75 14.01 -11.14 -39.32
CA ARG A 75 14.33 -10.25 -38.20
C ARG A 75 14.32 -11.07 -36.92
N ILE A 76 15.42 -11.05 -36.20
CA ILE A 76 15.44 -11.43 -34.78
C ILE A 76 14.65 -10.33 -34.08
N ALA A 77 13.42 -10.63 -33.69
CA ALA A 77 12.51 -9.67 -33.08
C ALA A 77 12.58 -9.88 -31.57
N ILE A 78 13.04 -8.87 -30.84
CA ILE A 78 12.93 -8.83 -29.39
C ILE A 78 11.43 -8.69 -29.07
N TYR A 79 10.83 -9.72 -28.48
CA TYR A 79 9.38 -9.79 -28.23
C TYR A 79 9.02 -9.24 -26.87
N ASP A 80 7.91 -8.53 -26.79
CA ASP A 80 7.20 -8.27 -25.54
C ASP A 80 6.27 -9.47 -25.27
N ASP A 81 6.67 -10.36 -24.34
CA ASP A 81 5.95 -11.60 -24.02
C ASP A 81 4.86 -11.41 -22.94
N ASN A 82 4.89 -10.29 -22.23
CA ASN A 82 4.00 -9.97 -21.11
C ASN A 82 3.00 -8.84 -21.44
N ASN A 83 3.12 -8.25 -22.63
CA ASN A 83 2.29 -7.18 -23.19
C ASN A 83 2.38 -5.86 -22.37
N ASP A 84 3.55 -5.57 -21.79
CA ASP A 84 3.83 -4.35 -21.05
C ASP A 84 4.38 -3.20 -21.92
N THR A 85 4.48 -3.42 -23.23
CA THR A 85 5.00 -2.54 -24.28
C THR A 85 6.52 -2.38 -24.32
N PHE A 86 7.25 -3.07 -23.44
CA PHE A 86 8.71 -3.08 -23.41
C PHE A 86 9.26 -4.35 -24.10
N PRO A 87 10.21 -4.20 -25.04
CA PRO A 87 10.80 -5.35 -25.72
C PRO A 87 11.69 -6.17 -24.77
N GLU A 88 11.46 -7.49 -24.68
CA GLU A 88 12.21 -8.42 -23.82
C GLU A 88 13.05 -9.45 -24.59
N ILE A 89 14.18 -9.84 -24.00
CA ILE A 89 15.08 -10.88 -24.51
C ILE A 89 14.60 -12.23 -23.95
N ASN A 90 14.15 -13.14 -24.83
CA ASN A 90 13.42 -14.34 -24.42
C ASN A 90 14.06 -15.65 -24.89
N THR A 91 15.04 -15.59 -25.79
CA THR A 91 15.71 -16.78 -26.34
C THR A 91 17.23 -16.72 -26.17
N GLU A 92 17.88 -17.89 -26.16
CA GLU A 92 19.35 -18.00 -26.18
C GLU A 92 19.97 -17.22 -27.35
N ALA A 93 19.33 -17.26 -28.52
CA ALA A 93 19.77 -16.51 -29.69
C ALA A 93 19.71 -14.98 -29.47
N GLU A 94 18.64 -14.46 -28.87
CA GLU A 94 18.53 -13.03 -28.56
C GLU A 94 19.52 -12.61 -27.48
N MET A 95 19.73 -13.44 -26.45
CA MET A 95 20.74 -13.20 -25.41
C MET A 95 22.15 -13.14 -26.03
N ALA A 96 22.48 -14.09 -26.91
CA ALA A 96 23.74 -14.15 -27.62
C ALA A 96 23.97 -12.92 -28.52
N VAL A 97 22.98 -12.52 -29.31
CA VAL A 97 23.05 -11.34 -30.19
C VAL A 97 23.25 -10.07 -29.37
N MET A 98 22.48 -9.89 -28.29
CA MET A 98 22.60 -8.71 -27.44
C MET A 98 23.97 -8.66 -26.75
N ALA A 99 24.46 -9.79 -26.23
CA ALA A 99 25.76 -9.88 -25.60
C ALA A 99 26.89 -9.51 -26.57
N TRP A 100 26.85 -10.05 -27.80
CA TRP A 100 27.79 -9.70 -28.87
C TRP A 100 27.73 -8.21 -29.22
N ALA A 101 26.53 -7.65 -29.40
CA ALA A 101 26.36 -6.23 -29.71
C ALA A 101 26.94 -5.33 -28.61
N ILE A 102 26.74 -5.68 -27.34
CA ILE A 102 27.29 -4.95 -26.18
C ILE A 102 28.81 -5.06 -26.13
N SER A 103 29.38 -6.23 -26.37
CA SER A 103 30.84 -6.42 -26.35
C SER A 103 31.54 -5.60 -27.44
N GLU A 104 30.91 -5.45 -28.60
CA GLU A 104 31.43 -4.64 -29.72
C GLU A 104 31.24 -3.14 -29.49
N ALA A 105 30.07 -2.72 -29.00
CA ALA A 105 29.79 -1.31 -28.75
C ALA A 105 30.61 -0.72 -27.58
N ALA A 106 31.02 -1.57 -26.63
CA ALA A 106 31.73 -1.15 -25.43
C ALA A 106 32.94 -2.06 -25.14
N PRO A 107 34.15 -1.64 -25.56
CA PRO A 107 35.38 -2.46 -25.47
C PRO A 107 35.71 -3.00 -24.07
N ARG A 108 35.24 -2.33 -23.00
CA ARG A 108 35.42 -2.77 -21.60
C ARG A 108 34.78 -4.14 -21.30
N PHE A 109 33.83 -4.57 -22.12
CA PHE A 109 33.11 -5.84 -21.96
C PHE A 109 33.63 -6.94 -22.88
N LYS A 110 34.58 -6.65 -23.79
CA LYS A 110 35.16 -7.65 -24.68
C LYS A 110 35.83 -8.78 -23.89
N GLY A 111 35.52 -10.02 -24.25
CA GLY A 111 36.03 -11.24 -23.60
C GLY A 111 35.55 -11.47 -22.16
N ARG A 112 34.55 -10.73 -21.68
CA ARG A 112 33.96 -10.93 -20.34
C ARG A 112 32.65 -11.69 -20.44
N ASP A 113 32.36 -12.48 -19.41
CA ASP A 113 31.05 -13.07 -19.23
C ASP A 113 30.01 -12.00 -18.93
N LEU A 114 28.91 -11.98 -19.68
CA LEU A 114 27.76 -11.15 -19.42
C LEU A 114 26.67 -11.99 -18.77
N TYR A 115 26.00 -11.44 -17.76
CA TYR A 115 24.91 -12.14 -17.06
C TYR A 115 23.59 -11.48 -17.41
N TYR A 116 22.68 -12.26 -17.98
CA TYR A 116 21.30 -11.87 -18.21
C TYR A 116 20.43 -12.37 -17.04
N ILE A 117 19.65 -11.49 -16.42
CA ILE A 117 18.86 -11.81 -15.22
C ILE A 117 17.38 -11.51 -15.52
N LYS A 118 16.51 -12.53 -15.41
CA LYS A 118 15.06 -12.41 -15.58
C LYS A 118 14.36 -13.06 -14.37
N GLY A 119 13.83 -12.23 -13.49
CA GLY A 119 13.17 -12.67 -12.26
C GLY A 119 14.13 -13.41 -11.32
N VAL A 120 13.87 -14.70 -11.08
CA VAL A 120 14.70 -15.56 -10.21
C VAL A 120 15.73 -16.39 -10.97
N ASN A 121 15.77 -16.24 -12.30
CA ASN A 121 16.64 -17.00 -13.18
C ASN A 121 17.74 -16.09 -13.71
N ALA A 122 18.92 -16.67 -13.96
CA ALA A 122 20.05 -15.98 -14.56
C ALA A 122 20.73 -16.88 -15.59
N TRP A 123 21.23 -16.26 -16.65
CA TRP A 123 22.00 -16.92 -17.71
C TRP A 123 23.33 -16.22 -17.86
N ARG A 124 24.40 -17.01 -17.91
CA ARG A 124 25.73 -16.57 -18.28
C ARG A 124 25.84 -16.66 -19.80
N VAL A 125 26.21 -15.56 -20.42
CA VAL A 125 26.46 -15.45 -21.85
C VAL A 125 27.93 -15.14 -22.06
N HIS A 126 28.65 -16.07 -22.66
CA HIS A 126 30.04 -15.91 -23.07
C HIS A 126 30.10 -15.79 -24.59
N VAL A 127 30.57 -14.66 -25.10
CA VAL A 127 30.82 -14.46 -26.54
C VAL A 127 32.27 -14.84 -26.80
N GLU A 128 32.49 -15.88 -27.60
CA GLU A 128 33.83 -16.28 -28.04
C GLU A 128 34.47 -15.20 -28.91
N ASP A 129 35.80 -15.21 -29.02
CA ASP A 129 36.57 -14.16 -29.68
C ASP A 129 36.02 -13.82 -31.08
N TRP A 130 35.51 -12.59 -31.19
CA TRP A 130 35.10 -11.95 -32.43
C TRP A 130 36.12 -10.88 -32.81
N GLU A 131 36.68 -11.01 -34.00
CA GLU A 131 37.53 -9.98 -34.60
C GLU A 131 36.68 -9.06 -35.46
N ASN A 132 36.86 -7.74 -35.30
CA ASN A 132 36.18 -6.78 -36.16
C ASN A 132 36.70 -6.99 -37.59
N PRO A 133 35.84 -7.36 -38.55
CA PRO A 133 36.30 -7.69 -39.89
C PRO A 133 36.98 -6.55 -40.61
N TYR A 134 36.82 -5.31 -40.15
CA TYR A 134 37.43 -4.13 -40.77
C TYR A 134 38.80 -3.77 -40.22
N ASP A 135 39.30 -4.48 -39.21
CA ASP A 135 40.65 -4.29 -38.66
C ASP A 135 41.73 -5.00 -39.50
N THR A 136 41.34 -5.92 -40.39
CA THR A 136 42.21 -6.64 -41.33
C THR A 136 42.08 -6.11 -42.76
N ASP A 137 43.04 -6.40 -43.64
CA ASP A 137 42.93 -6.02 -45.05
C ASP A 137 41.79 -6.79 -45.74
N TYR A 138 41.08 -6.16 -46.69
CA TYR A 138 39.98 -6.80 -47.42
C TYR A 138 40.40 -8.10 -48.10
N LEU A 139 41.63 -8.15 -48.62
CA LEU A 139 42.15 -9.36 -49.27
C LEU A 139 42.46 -10.48 -48.27
N GLN A 140 42.73 -10.13 -47.02
CA GLN A 140 43.03 -11.05 -45.93
C GLN A 140 41.77 -11.56 -45.20
N MET A 141 40.58 -11.11 -45.63
CA MET A 141 39.31 -11.59 -45.09
C MET A 141 39.17 -13.10 -45.26
N ASP A 142 38.69 -13.77 -44.22
CA ASP A 142 38.38 -15.20 -44.22
C ASP A 142 37.54 -15.59 -45.45
N ARG A 143 37.94 -16.69 -46.09
CA ARG A 143 37.18 -17.27 -47.20
C ARG A 143 36.13 -18.21 -46.63
N ILE A 144 34.87 -17.87 -46.86
CA ILE A 144 33.70 -18.65 -46.40
C ILE A 144 33.24 -19.54 -47.55
N GLY A 145 33.25 -20.85 -47.30
CA GLY A 145 32.90 -21.88 -48.28
C GLY A 145 31.47 -21.76 -48.81
N GLU A 146 31.18 -22.52 -49.88
CA GLU A 146 29.81 -22.74 -50.32
C GLU A 146 29.08 -23.59 -49.26
N ASN A 147 27.89 -23.14 -48.84
CA ASN A 147 27.06 -23.74 -47.77
C ASN A 147 27.54 -23.53 -46.33
N GLU A 148 28.52 -22.66 -46.07
CA GLU A 148 28.83 -22.22 -44.71
C GLU A 148 27.95 -21.02 -44.31
N ALA A 149 27.47 -21.03 -43.06
CA ALA A 149 26.75 -19.89 -42.49
C ALA A 149 27.67 -18.66 -42.38
N PHE A 150 27.11 -17.47 -42.55
CA PHE A 150 27.85 -16.21 -42.48
C PHE A 150 26.98 -15.07 -41.93
N ILE A 151 27.64 -14.04 -41.41
CA ILE A 151 27.07 -12.73 -41.12
C ILE A 151 27.60 -11.76 -42.18
N ALA A 152 26.71 -10.92 -42.73
CA ALA A 152 27.10 -9.81 -43.59
C ALA A 152 27.31 -8.57 -42.72
N ALA A 153 28.57 -8.15 -42.55
CA ALA A 153 28.93 -6.94 -41.83
C ALA A 153 29.00 -5.77 -42.81
N GLU A 154 28.24 -4.71 -42.55
CA GLU A 154 28.14 -3.53 -43.42
C GLU A 154 28.80 -2.33 -42.74
N ARG A 155 29.80 -1.72 -43.39
CA ARG A 155 30.42 -0.46 -42.95
C ARG A 155 29.73 0.70 -43.63
N TYR A 156 29.27 1.64 -42.82
CA TYR A 156 28.72 2.90 -43.27
C TYR A 156 29.71 4.02 -42.95
N GLU A 157 29.92 4.93 -43.90
CA GLU A 157 30.69 6.15 -43.68
C GLU A 157 29.79 7.36 -43.99
N GLN A 158 30.06 8.47 -43.31
CA GLN A 158 29.39 9.73 -43.60
C GLN A 158 30.02 10.34 -44.85
N VAL A 159 29.22 10.43 -45.91
CA VAL A 159 29.61 11.08 -47.16
C VAL A 159 28.83 12.38 -47.28
N GLU A 160 29.53 13.46 -47.62
CA GLU A 160 28.89 14.73 -47.99
C GLU A 160 28.19 14.58 -49.34
N VAL A 161 26.86 14.57 -49.32
CA VAL A 161 26.06 14.58 -50.53
C VAL A 161 25.62 16.03 -50.79
N PRO A 162 25.76 16.54 -52.02
CA PRO A 162 25.25 17.86 -52.37
C PRO A 162 23.77 18.01 -51.98
N GLY A 163 23.41 19.17 -51.44
CA GLY A 163 22.02 19.46 -51.11
C GLY A 163 21.12 19.41 -52.36
N ALA A 164 19.81 19.27 -52.15
CA ALA A 164 18.86 19.10 -53.24
C ALA A 164 18.91 20.24 -54.28
N PHE A 165 19.29 21.43 -53.82
CA PHE A 165 19.58 22.58 -54.66
C PHE A 165 21.02 23.08 -54.44
N SER A 166 21.58 23.78 -55.43
CA SER A 166 22.99 24.21 -55.42
C SER A 166 23.35 25.23 -54.32
N TRP A 167 22.36 25.79 -53.63
CA TRP A 167 22.54 26.71 -52.50
C TRP A 167 22.26 26.04 -51.14
N ASP A 168 21.83 24.78 -51.14
CA ASP A 168 21.67 24.02 -49.91
C ASP A 168 23.05 23.56 -49.44
N PRO A 169 23.35 23.64 -48.13
CA PRO A 169 24.58 23.08 -47.59
C PRO A 169 24.61 21.56 -47.86
N PRO A 170 25.80 20.97 -48.11
CA PRO A 170 25.93 19.53 -48.24
C PRO A 170 25.42 18.84 -46.97
N VAL A 171 24.69 17.74 -47.15
CA VAL A 171 24.14 16.95 -46.06
C VAL A 171 25.01 15.71 -45.90
N LEU A 172 25.42 15.44 -44.66
CA LEU A 172 26.11 14.20 -44.33
C LEU A 172 25.08 13.06 -44.34
N VAL A 173 25.24 12.14 -45.29
CA VAL A 173 24.41 10.94 -45.38
C VAL A 173 25.28 9.73 -45.12
N TRP A 174 24.80 8.81 -44.28
CA TRP A 174 25.43 7.50 -44.10
C TRP A 174 25.24 6.69 -45.37
N GLN A 175 26.34 6.43 -46.08
CA GLN A 175 26.34 5.57 -47.25
C GLN A 175 27.07 4.27 -46.92
N LEU A 176 26.51 3.15 -47.39
CA LEU A 176 27.16 1.84 -47.31
C LEU A 176 28.43 1.90 -48.17
N THR A 177 29.60 1.82 -47.55
CA THR A 177 30.88 1.87 -48.25
C THR A 177 31.44 0.49 -48.55
N GLU A 178 31.21 -0.46 -47.64
CA GLU A 178 31.82 -1.79 -47.75
C GLU A 178 30.96 -2.86 -47.08
N THR A 179 30.90 -4.04 -47.68
CA THR A 179 30.27 -5.23 -47.09
C THR A 179 31.30 -6.35 -47.02
N ARG A 180 31.47 -6.93 -45.82
CA ARG A 180 32.34 -8.09 -45.58
C ARG A 180 31.52 -9.27 -45.12
N LEU A 181 31.90 -10.46 -45.57
CA LEU A 181 31.31 -11.71 -45.08
C LEU A 181 32.21 -12.25 -43.97
N VAL A 182 31.60 -12.54 -42.84
CA VAL A 182 32.28 -13.06 -41.66
C VAL A 182 31.59 -14.32 -41.20
N ARG A 183 32.34 -15.21 -40.55
CA ARG A 183 31.73 -16.37 -39.89
C ARG A 183 30.75 -15.88 -38.82
N PRO A 184 29.76 -16.68 -38.39
CA PRO A 184 28.93 -16.32 -37.26
C PRO A 184 29.80 -16.26 -35.99
N TYR A 185 29.56 -15.28 -35.12
CA TYR A 185 30.13 -15.32 -33.78
C TYR A 185 29.59 -16.56 -33.04
N LYS A 186 30.42 -17.13 -32.17
CA LYS A 186 29.98 -18.19 -31.27
C LYS A 186 29.69 -17.60 -29.91
N ALA A 187 28.56 -17.98 -29.34
CA ALA A 187 28.24 -17.61 -27.97
C ALA A 187 27.72 -18.84 -27.24
N VAL A 188 28.14 -18.99 -26.00
CA VAL A 188 27.68 -20.03 -25.09
C VAL A 188 26.74 -19.36 -24.10
N VAL A 189 25.49 -19.84 -24.06
CA VAL A 189 24.47 -19.41 -23.10
C VAL A 189 24.22 -20.55 -22.14
N GLU A 190 24.49 -20.34 -20.86
CA GLU A 190 24.33 -21.33 -19.80
C GLU A 190 23.42 -20.77 -18.71
N GLU A 191 22.39 -21.54 -18.34
CA GLU A 191 21.62 -21.22 -17.14
C GLU A 191 22.50 -21.40 -15.90
N VAL A 192 22.47 -20.41 -15.01
CA VAL A 192 23.30 -20.37 -13.80
C VAL A 192 22.43 -20.70 -12.60
N ASP A 193 22.91 -21.59 -11.73
CA ASP A 193 22.31 -21.78 -10.43
C ASP A 193 22.48 -20.51 -9.59
N THR A 194 21.39 -19.75 -9.47
CA THR A 194 21.37 -18.48 -8.76
C THR A 194 21.68 -18.66 -7.28
N ALA A 195 21.35 -19.81 -6.67
CA ALA A 195 21.64 -20.08 -5.26
C ALA A 195 23.14 -20.33 -4.98
N ALA A 196 23.91 -20.76 -5.99
CA ALA A 196 25.32 -21.07 -5.85
C ALA A 196 26.23 -19.81 -5.87
N ASN A 197 25.73 -18.67 -6.38
CA ASN A 197 26.48 -17.42 -6.45
C ASN A 197 25.76 -16.29 -5.67
N PRO A 198 26.29 -15.84 -4.53
CA PRO A 198 25.64 -14.84 -3.68
C PRO A 198 25.34 -13.51 -4.39
N VAL A 199 26.19 -13.09 -5.33
CA VAL A 199 26.02 -11.83 -6.07
C VAL A 199 24.87 -11.97 -7.06
N ILE A 200 24.77 -13.11 -7.75
CA ILE A 200 23.68 -13.39 -8.67
C ILE A 200 22.38 -13.63 -7.92
N ALA A 201 22.39 -14.35 -6.80
CA ALA A 201 21.23 -14.53 -5.92
C ALA A 201 20.64 -13.19 -5.46
N GLU A 202 21.48 -12.22 -5.13
CA GLU A 202 21.02 -10.90 -4.69
C GLU A 202 20.33 -10.12 -5.82
N LEU A 203 20.76 -10.31 -7.07
CA LEU A 203 20.16 -9.67 -8.25
C LEU A 203 18.94 -10.44 -8.77
N ALA A 204 18.99 -11.78 -8.76
CA ALA A 204 17.96 -12.69 -9.23
C ALA A 204 16.95 -13.03 -8.12
N GLN A 205 16.39 -12.00 -7.49
CA GLN A 205 15.40 -12.14 -6.43
C GLN A 205 14.00 -11.78 -6.91
N ARG A 206 12.99 -12.35 -6.25
CA ARG A 206 11.61 -11.88 -6.43
C ARG A 206 11.53 -10.46 -5.92
N LEU A 207 11.26 -9.51 -6.82
CA LEU A 207 11.00 -8.14 -6.42
C LEU A 207 9.73 -8.12 -5.55
N PRO A 208 9.76 -7.49 -4.36
CA PRO A 208 8.55 -7.27 -3.58
C PRO A 208 7.63 -6.31 -4.34
N TRP A 209 6.67 -6.89 -5.05
CA TRP A 209 5.74 -6.16 -5.91
C TRP A 209 4.69 -5.41 -5.09
N THR A 210 4.25 -4.27 -5.61
CA THR A 210 3.09 -3.55 -5.11
C THR A 210 1.84 -4.44 -5.14
N VAL A 211 1.01 -4.40 -4.10
CA VAL A 211 -0.31 -5.06 -4.07
C VAL A 211 -1.33 -4.28 -4.93
N SER A 212 -0.94 -3.88 -6.15
CA SER A 212 -1.75 -3.09 -7.07
C SER A 212 -1.90 -3.77 -8.43
N HIS A 213 -2.50 -4.95 -8.46
CA HIS A 213 -3.11 -5.48 -9.68
C HIS A 213 -4.36 -6.28 -9.31
N GLY A 214 -5.51 -5.87 -9.87
CA GLY A 214 -6.83 -6.45 -9.59
C GLY A 214 -7.54 -5.74 -8.44
N VAL A 215 -8.10 -4.56 -8.72
CA VAL A 215 -8.90 -3.78 -7.75
C VAL A 215 -10.24 -4.47 -7.51
N GLU A 216 -10.22 -5.60 -6.80
CA GLU A 216 -11.40 -6.10 -6.13
C GLU A 216 -11.83 -5.03 -5.08
N PRO A 217 -13.13 -4.79 -4.88
CA PRO A 217 -13.59 -3.84 -3.85
C PRO A 217 -12.96 -4.18 -2.50
N ALA A 218 -12.71 -3.19 -1.63
CA ALA A 218 -12.12 -3.41 -0.31
C ALA A 218 -12.81 -4.55 0.49
N ALA A 219 -14.10 -4.78 0.27
CA ALA A 219 -14.87 -5.88 0.84
C ALA A 219 -14.35 -7.29 0.45
N SER A 220 -13.75 -7.42 -0.73
CA SER A 220 -13.18 -8.64 -1.28
C SER A 220 -11.67 -8.77 -0.97
N ALA A 221 -11.02 -7.66 -0.59
CA ALA A 221 -9.62 -7.61 -0.14
C ALA A 221 -9.44 -7.88 1.36
N LEU A 222 -10.53 -8.05 2.11
CA LEU A 222 -10.49 -8.41 3.53
C LEU A 222 -9.97 -9.85 3.67
N GLY A 223 -8.71 -10.00 4.11
CA GLY A 223 -8.12 -11.30 4.45
C GLY A 223 -8.79 -11.98 5.65
N ALA A 224 -8.18 -13.08 6.13
CA ALA A 224 -8.75 -13.91 7.20
C ALA A 224 -9.06 -13.14 8.51
N LYS A 225 -8.39 -12.00 8.77
CA LYS A 225 -8.63 -11.17 9.97
C LYS A 225 -9.40 -9.88 9.66
N GLY A 226 -9.84 -9.65 8.42
CA GLY A 226 -10.66 -8.52 8.04
C GLY A 226 -9.91 -7.19 8.13
N CYS A 227 -10.51 -6.16 8.76
CA CYS A 227 -9.92 -4.83 8.85
C CYS A 227 -8.52 -4.81 9.47
N ALA A 228 -8.24 -5.74 10.40
CA ALA A 228 -6.94 -5.84 11.08
C ALA A 228 -5.80 -6.31 10.17
N ASP A 229 -6.07 -6.95 9.02
CA ASP A 229 -5.00 -7.33 8.10
C ASP A 229 -4.35 -6.08 7.49
N CYS A 230 -5.16 -5.09 7.10
CA CYS A 230 -4.66 -3.83 6.55
C CYS A 230 -4.34 -2.80 7.64
N HIS A 231 -5.12 -2.73 8.72
CA HIS A 231 -4.97 -1.75 9.79
C HIS A 231 -4.25 -2.32 11.02
N SER A 232 -3.36 -3.31 10.88
CA SER A 232 -2.50 -3.71 11.99
C SER A 232 -1.30 -2.79 12.15
N ALA A 233 -0.75 -2.72 13.37
CA ALA A 233 0.47 -1.96 13.63
C ALA A 233 1.68 -2.44 12.80
N ASP A 234 1.66 -3.72 12.41
CA ASP A 234 2.69 -4.39 11.59
C ASP A 234 2.14 -4.80 10.21
N SER A 235 1.11 -4.10 9.72
CA SER A 235 0.47 -4.39 8.44
C SER A 235 1.48 -4.35 7.28
N HIS A 236 1.63 -5.49 6.59
CA HIS A 236 2.42 -5.55 5.36
C HIS A 236 1.84 -4.64 4.26
N PHE A 237 0.55 -4.30 4.33
CA PHE A 237 -0.07 -3.39 3.37
C PHE A 237 0.50 -1.96 3.48
N PHE A 238 0.72 -1.44 4.70
CA PHE A 238 1.25 -0.08 4.88
C PHE A 238 2.77 -0.06 5.09
N PHE A 239 3.30 -1.01 5.85
CA PHE A 239 4.71 -1.04 6.28
C PHE A 239 5.57 -2.02 5.47
N GLY A 240 4.96 -2.84 4.60
CA GLY A 240 5.69 -3.73 3.72
C GLY A 240 6.58 -2.96 2.74
N PRO A 241 7.77 -3.51 2.41
CA PRO A 241 8.66 -2.91 1.43
C PRO A 241 8.07 -3.04 0.03
N VAL A 242 8.26 -2.00 -0.77
CA VAL A 242 7.81 -1.92 -2.14
C VAL A 242 8.96 -1.42 -2.99
N VAL A 243 9.22 -2.07 -4.12
CA VAL A 243 10.23 -1.60 -5.08
C VAL A 243 9.75 -0.31 -5.74
N ILE A 244 10.54 0.76 -5.60
CA ILE A 244 10.30 2.06 -6.24
C ILE A 244 11.19 2.28 -7.45
N ASP A 245 12.36 1.64 -7.45
CA ASP A 245 13.31 1.64 -8.56
C ASP A 245 13.92 0.24 -8.64
N PRO A 246 13.70 -0.51 -9.72
CA PRO A 246 14.29 -1.84 -9.87
C PRO A 246 15.82 -1.80 -10.01
N PHE A 247 16.40 -0.68 -10.47
CA PHE A 247 17.83 -0.56 -10.78
C PHE A 247 18.42 0.76 -10.25
N GLY A 248 18.71 0.79 -8.96
CA GLY A 248 19.40 1.91 -8.33
C GLY A 248 20.83 2.12 -8.84
N PRO A 249 21.56 3.13 -8.32
CA PRO A 249 22.94 3.44 -8.74
C PRO A 249 23.94 2.29 -8.58
N ASP A 250 23.64 1.31 -7.74
CA ASP A 250 24.40 0.09 -7.49
C ASP A 250 23.81 -1.15 -8.20
N ALA A 251 22.88 -0.93 -9.13
CA ALA A 251 22.09 -1.96 -9.81
C ALA A 251 21.22 -2.81 -8.88
N LYS A 252 20.95 -2.35 -7.65
CA LYS A 252 20.06 -3.04 -6.70
C LYS A 252 18.67 -2.40 -6.67
N PRO A 253 17.62 -3.17 -6.34
CA PRO A 253 16.29 -2.63 -6.16
C PRO A 253 16.25 -1.67 -4.97
N VAL A 254 15.79 -0.45 -5.19
CA VAL A 254 15.49 0.51 -4.13
C VAL A 254 14.08 0.27 -3.66
N THR A 255 13.91 0.03 -2.36
CA THR A 255 12.59 -0.18 -1.74
C THR A 255 12.20 0.96 -0.81
N ALA A 256 10.92 1.28 -0.76
CA ALA A 256 10.32 2.15 0.24
C ALA A 256 9.08 1.48 0.85
N PRO A 257 8.70 1.82 2.10
CA PRO A 257 7.47 1.30 2.67
C PRO A 257 6.24 1.88 1.94
N MET A 258 5.21 1.07 1.76
CA MET A 258 4.01 1.42 0.96
C MET A 258 3.33 2.72 1.40
N HIS A 259 3.30 3.02 2.71
CA HIS A 259 2.68 4.24 3.21
C HIS A 259 3.32 5.52 2.65
N VAL A 260 4.61 5.50 2.27
CA VAL A 260 5.30 6.63 1.63
C VAL A 260 4.74 6.87 0.24
N LEU A 261 4.52 5.80 -0.53
CA LEU A 261 3.96 5.87 -1.88
C LEU A 261 2.50 6.30 -1.87
N LEU A 262 1.73 5.84 -0.88
CA LEU A 262 0.33 6.21 -0.71
C LEU A 262 0.15 7.61 -0.09
N GLY A 263 1.23 8.26 0.33
CA GLY A 263 1.17 9.58 0.98
C GLY A 263 0.51 9.58 2.36
N TYR A 264 0.52 8.44 3.06
CA TYR A 264 -0.04 8.32 4.41
C TYR A 264 0.99 8.62 5.49
N ASP A 265 0.53 9.36 6.50
CA ASP A 265 1.29 9.61 7.71
C ASP A 265 1.37 8.34 8.59
N PRO A 266 2.58 7.89 8.98
CA PRO A 266 2.76 6.67 9.79
C PRO A 266 2.04 6.73 11.14
N LEU A 267 1.98 7.90 11.76
CA LEU A 267 1.31 8.08 13.04
C LEU A 267 -0.21 7.94 12.87
N ALA A 268 -0.79 8.50 11.81
CA ALA A 268 -2.19 8.31 11.48
C ALA A 268 -2.55 6.83 11.28
N ILE A 269 -1.71 6.06 10.57
CA ILE A 269 -1.90 4.62 10.38
C ILE A 269 -1.87 3.90 11.73
N ARG A 270 -0.89 4.20 12.60
CA ARG A 270 -0.78 3.59 13.94
C ARG A 270 -1.96 3.92 14.85
N ILE A 271 -2.50 5.14 14.75
CA ILE A 271 -3.72 5.54 15.47
C ILE A 271 -4.92 4.72 14.98
N GLY A 272 -5.06 4.57 13.65
CA GLY A 272 -6.07 3.70 13.05
C GLY A 272 -5.93 2.25 13.52
N ALA A 273 -4.68 1.76 13.63
CA ALA A 273 -4.41 0.42 14.12
C ALA A 273 -4.82 0.21 15.58
N PHE A 274 -4.47 1.14 16.47
CA PHE A 274 -4.96 1.11 17.85
C PHE A 274 -6.49 1.02 17.93
N ARG A 275 -7.19 1.80 17.08
CA ARG A 275 -8.66 1.81 17.06
C ARG A 275 -9.23 0.44 16.67
N GLU A 276 -8.71 -0.17 15.61
CA GLU A 276 -9.22 -1.44 15.07
C GLU A 276 -8.76 -2.67 15.87
N GLU A 277 -7.52 -2.70 16.36
CA GLU A 277 -6.96 -3.86 17.07
C GLU A 277 -7.27 -3.88 18.56
N ILE A 278 -7.39 -2.71 19.19
CA ILE A 278 -7.51 -2.60 20.65
C ILE A 278 -8.87 -2.02 21.04
N LEU A 279 -9.17 -0.79 20.60
CA LEU A 279 -10.34 -0.06 21.10
C LEU A 279 -11.66 -0.76 20.77
N LYS A 280 -11.91 -1.07 19.50
CA LYS A 280 -13.16 -1.68 19.06
C LYS A 280 -13.35 -3.09 19.65
N PRO A 281 -12.37 -4.01 19.60
CA PRO A 281 -12.50 -5.32 20.23
C PRO A 281 -12.69 -5.25 21.75
N ALA A 282 -12.02 -4.32 22.45
CA ALA A 282 -12.14 -4.18 23.90
C ALA A 282 -13.47 -3.54 24.34
N SER A 283 -14.05 -2.65 23.52
CA SER A 283 -15.26 -1.89 23.85
C SER A 283 -16.44 -2.72 24.39
N PRO A 284 -16.91 -3.80 23.72
CA PRO A 284 -18.02 -4.60 24.22
C PRO A 284 -17.68 -5.30 25.55
N TRP A 285 -16.43 -5.71 25.78
CA TRP A 285 -16.00 -6.29 27.06
C TRP A 285 -15.98 -5.27 28.19
N ILE A 286 -15.55 -4.04 27.91
CA ILE A 286 -15.59 -2.93 28.88
C ILE A 286 -17.05 -2.62 29.25
N VAL A 287 -17.94 -2.52 28.27
CA VAL A 287 -19.38 -2.29 28.50
C VAL A 287 -19.99 -3.43 29.32
N LEU A 288 -19.68 -4.68 28.99
CA LEU A 288 -20.14 -5.86 29.74
C LEU A 288 -19.62 -5.85 31.18
N ALA A 289 -18.33 -5.57 31.39
CA ALA A 289 -17.74 -5.48 32.73
C ALA A 289 -18.44 -4.42 33.58
N VAL A 290 -18.73 -3.25 33.00
CA VAL A 290 -19.47 -2.18 33.69
C VAL A 290 -20.91 -2.57 34.00
N LEU A 291 -21.61 -3.28 33.09
CA LEU A 291 -22.93 -3.84 33.37
C LEU A 291 -22.90 -4.82 34.56
N LEU A 292 -21.91 -5.71 34.58
CA LEU A 292 -21.73 -6.68 35.66
C LEU A 292 -21.43 -5.98 37.00
N ILE A 293 -20.62 -4.92 37.00
CA ILE A 293 -20.37 -4.10 38.18
C ILE A 293 -21.66 -3.44 38.68
N MET A 294 -22.48 -2.88 37.78
CA MET A 294 -23.77 -2.28 38.14
C MET A 294 -24.75 -3.32 38.72
N LEU A 295 -24.79 -4.52 38.14
CA LEU A 295 -25.60 -5.62 38.63
C LEU A 295 -25.12 -6.11 40.00
N LEU A 296 -23.80 -6.24 40.19
CA LEU A 296 -23.21 -6.59 41.47
C LEU A 296 -23.49 -5.54 42.54
N HIS A 297 -23.30 -4.26 42.22
CA HIS A 297 -23.67 -3.15 43.10
C HIS A 297 -25.15 -3.21 43.49
N PHE A 298 -26.04 -3.48 42.52
CA PHE A 298 -27.47 -3.61 42.78
C PHE A 298 -27.78 -4.80 43.68
N ALA A 299 -27.15 -5.96 43.46
CA ALA A 299 -27.36 -7.15 44.28
C ALA A 299 -26.85 -7.00 45.72
N LEU A 300 -25.71 -6.33 45.91
CA LEU A 300 -25.07 -6.19 47.22
C LEU A 300 -25.65 -5.04 48.06
N ILE A 301 -25.93 -3.90 47.43
CA ILE A 301 -26.33 -2.66 48.13
C ILE A 301 -27.83 -2.41 48.00
N GLY A 302 -28.42 -2.82 46.87
CA GLY A 302 -29.83 -2.63 46.59
C GLY A 302 -30.20 -1.18 46.27
N ARG A 303 -31.52 -0.94 46.19
CA ARG A 303 -32.10 0.39 46.02
C ARG A 303 -31.96 1.18 47.32
N LYS A 304 -31.68 2.48 47.23
CA LYS A 304 -31.84 3.36 48.40
C LYS A 304 -33.33 3.50 48.68
N ASN A 305 -33.81 2.76 49.67
CA ASN A 305 -35.17 2.88 50.17
C ASN A 305 -35.33 4.26 50.81
N GLY A 306 -35.98 5.18 50.09
CA GLY A 306 -36.39 6.47 50.63
C GLY A 306 -37.62 6.31 51.50
N VAL A 307 -37.67 7.08 52.60
CA VAL A 307 -38.90 7.31 53.36
C VAL A 307 -39.98 7.80 52.40
N ALA A 308 -41.24 7.38 52.56
CA ALA A 308 -42.34 7.88 51.74
C ALA A 308 -42.41 9.41 51.81
N TYR A 309 -42.22 10.08 50.67
CA TYR A 309 -42.23 11.54 50.59
C TYR A 309 -43.66 12.02 50.31
N PRO A 310 -44.28 12.80 51.23
CA PRO A 310 -45.73 12.99 51.24
C PRO A 310 -46.26 13.91 50.13
N ALA A 311 -45.56 15.00 49.79
CA ALA A 311 -46.00 15.96 48.77
C ALA A 311 -44.84 16.49 47.92
N LEU A 312 -45.07 16.69 46.61
CA LEU A 312 -44.14 17.32 45.67
C LEU A 312 -44.39 18.85 45.65
N ASP A 313 -43.70 19.56 46.52
CA ASP A 313 -43.92 20.98 46.85
C ASP A 313 -42.80 21.92 46.36
N VAL A 314 -41.60 21.39 46.11
CA VAL A 314 -40.43 22.19 45.71
C VAL A 314 -40.15 22.06 44.21
N LEU A 315 -40.12 23.18 43.48
CA LEU A 315 -39.69 23.21 42.09
C LEU A 315 -38.17 23.04 41.98
N ARG A 316 -37.72 21.89 41.47
CA ARG A 316 -36.30 21.57 41.24
C ARG A 316 -35.84 21.97 39.85
N PHE A 317 -36.63 21.63 38.83
CA PHE A 317 -36.30 21.89 37.42
C PHE A 317 -37.43 22.65 36.71
N ARG A 318 -37.07 23.76 36.07
CA ARG A 318 -37.95 24.59 35.24
C ARG A 318 -38.28 23.88 33.91
N ALA A 319 -39.32 24.34 33.22
CA ALA A 319 -39.78 23.72 31.98
C ALA A 319 -38.70 23.66 30.88
N HIS A 320 -37.91 24.73 30.70
CA HIS A 320 -36.84 24.74 29.70
C HIS A 320 -35.70 23.76 30.04
N GLU A 321 -35.33 23.63 31.32
CA GLU A 321 -34.32 22.66 31.78
C GLU A 321 -34.78 21.23 31.47
N ARG A 322 -36.07 20.92 31.70
CA ARG A 322 -36.66 19.62 31.42
C ARG A 322 -36.77 19.34 29.93
N LEU A 323 -37.15 20.34 29.12
CA LEU A 323 -37.24 20.19 27.67
C LEU A 323 -35.86 19.96 27.06
N GLY A 324 -34.85 20.74 27.45
CA GLY A 324 -33.46 20.54 27.02
C GLY A 324 -32.95 19.14 27.39
N HIS A 325 -33.23 18.70 28.62
CA HIS A 325 -32.91 17.34 29.03
C HIS A 325 -33.68 16.27 28.24
N LEU A 326 -34.96 16.46 27.93
CA LEU A 326 -35.74 15.51 27.15
C LEU A 326 -35.17 15.34 25.73
N ILE A 327 -34.79 16.44 25.09
CA ILE A 327 -34.14 16.43 23.77
C ILE A 327 -32.80 15.68 23.86
N ALA A 328 -31.94 16.02 24.81
CA ALA A 328 -30.66 15.35 24.98
C ALA A 328 -30.84 13.86 25.33
N MET A 329 -31.75 13.52 26.24
CA MET A 329 -32.02 12.16 26.68
C MET A 329 -32.45 11.28 25.51
N THR A 330 -33.41 11.73 24.70
CA THR A 330 -33.91 10.95 23.56
C THR A 330 -32.85 10.80 22.47
N THR A 331 -32.17 11.88 22.10
CA THR A 331 -31.14 11.86 21.05
C THR A 331 -29.89 11.08 21.47
N VAL A 332 -29.34 11.34 22.66
CA VAL A 332 -28.12 10.67 23.16
C VAL A 332 -28.34 9.18 23.39
N VAL A 333 -29.53 8.74 23.81
CA VAL A 333 -29.84 7.30 23.90
C VAL A 333 -29.79 6.64 22.53
N VAL A 334 -30.42 7.25 21.51
CA VAL A 334 -30.37 6.72 20.13
C VAL A 334 -28.93 6.69 19.61
N LEU A 335 -28.14 7.73 19.87
CA LEU A 335 -26.73 7.82 19.47
C LEU A 335 -25.86 6.80 20.19
N ALA A 336 -26.08 6.58 21.49
CA ALA A 336 -25.35 5.59 22.27
C ALA A 336 -25.61 4.17 21.77
N VAL A 337 -26.87 3.85 21.46
CA VAL A 337 -27.24 2.54 20.90
C VAL A 337 -26.60 2.34 19.53
N THR A 338 -26.80 3.27 18.60
CA THR A 338 -26.24 3.17 17.24
C THR A 338 -24.71 3.19 17.26
N GLY A 339 -24.08 4.06 18.05
CA GLY A 339 -22.63 4.13 18.21
C GLY A 339 -22.03 2.85 18.81
N PHE A 340 -22.71 2.24 19.80
CA PHE A 340 -22.27 0.95 20.36
C PHE A 340 -22.24 -0.15 19.29
N PHE A 341 -23.27 -0.23 18.44
CA PHE A 341 -23.29 -1.22 17.36
C PHE A 341 -22.21 -0.94 16.31
N PHE A 342 -21.90 0.33 16.01
CA PHE A 342 -20.78 0.66 15.12
C PHE A 342 -19.42 0.25 15.69
N LEU A 343 -19.24 0.26 17.02
CA LEU A 343 -18.03 -0.26 17.66
C LEU A 343 -17.84 -1.78 17.47
N LEU A 344 -18.91 -2.52 17.14
CA LEU A 344 -18.80 -3.95 16.78
C LEU A 344 -18.22 -4.16 15.37
N GLY A 345 -18.02 -3.09 14.61
CA GLY A 345 -17.40 -3.11 13.29
C GLY A 345 -18.15 -4.02 12.31
N ARG A 346 -17.47 -5.06 11.83
CA ARG A 346 -18.03 -6.05 10.89
C ARG A 346 -19.18 -6.90 11.45
N HIS A 347 -19.42 -6.86 12.76
CA HIS A 347 -20.56 -7.53 13.40
C HIS A 347 -21.74 -6.59 13.69
N ASP A 348 -21.72 -5.36 13.15
CA ASP A 348 -22.83 -4.40 13.28
C ASP A 348 -24.13 -4.94 12.62
N PRO A 349 -25.22 -5.16 13.38
CA PRO A 349 -26.48 -5.66 12.85
C PRO A 349 -27.39 -4.57 12.25
N LEU A 350 -27.07 -3.28 12.42
CA LEU A 350 -28.00 -2.20 12.10
C LEU A 350 -28.07 -1.87 10.61
N GLY A 351 -27.03 -2.18 9.84
CA GLY A 351 -26.97 -1.91 8.41
C GLY A 351 -26.80 -0.41 8.05
N PRO A 352 -26.75 -0.08 6.74
CA PRO A 352 -26.29 1.24 6.28
C PRO A 352 -27.14 2.44 6.72
N TRP A 353 -28.47 2.27 6.85
CA TRP A 353 -29.40 3.35 7.20
C TRP A 353 -29.13 3.93 8.58
N ALA A 354 -28.59 3.13 9.50
CA ALA A 354 -28.31 3.57 10.86
C ALA A 354 -27.26 4.68 10.91
N ARG A 355 -26.30 4.70 9.97
CA ARG A 355 -25.29 5.78 9.87
C ARG A 355 -25.92 7.12 9.50
N ILE A 356 -26.94 7.09 8.64
CA ILE A 356 -27.71 8.27 8.23
C ILE A 356 -28.48 8.80 9.44
N VAL A 357 -29.22 7.93 10.12
CA VAL A 357 -29.99 8.30 11.32
C VAL A 357 -29.08 8.83 12.43
N HIS A 358 -27.97 8.13 12.71
CA HIS A 358 -26.97 8.55 13.70
C HIS A 358 -26.47 9.97 13.41
N THR A 359 -26.17 10.28 12.15
CA THR A 359 -25.66 11.62 11.79
C THR A 359 -26.69 12.71 12.06
N TYR A 360 -27.94 12.55 11.58
CA TYR A 360 -28.97 13.57 11.74
C TYR A 360 -29.44 13.73 13.19
N VAL A 361 -29.57 12.61 13.93
CA VAL A 361 -29.85 12.65 15.37
C VAL A 361 -28.68 13.29 16.14
N GLY A 362 -27.46 13.09 15.65
CA GLY A 362 -26.25 13.77 16.14
C GLY A 362 -26.40 15.28 16.10
N TYR A 363 -26.82 15.84 14.97
CA TYR A 363 -27.07 17.28 14.84
C TYR A 363 -28.18 17.78 15.77
N ALA A 364 -29.27 17.01 15.92
CA ALA A 364 -30.32 17.34 16.87
C ALA A 364 -29.84 17.33 18.32
N SER A 365 -28.93 16.42 18.67
CA SER A 365 -28.39 16.30 20.04
C SER A 365 -27.60 17.55 20.47
N ILE A 366 -26.92 18.23 19.54
CA ILE A 366 -26.16 19.45 19.80
C ILE A 366 -27.05 20.52 20.42
N VAL A 367 -28.29 20.66 19.93
CA VAL A 367 -29.27 21.63 20.47
C VAL A 367 -29.62 21.29 21.92
N GLY A 368 -29.87 20.01 22.22
CA GLY A 368 -30.16 19.55 23.58
C GLY A 368 -28.98 19.75 24.54
N ILE A 369 -27.77 19.45 24.09
CA ILE A 369 -26.53 19.63 24.87
C ILE A 369 -26.29 21.10 25.20
N ILE A 370 -26.45 22.00 24.22
CA ILE A 370 -26.33 23.45 24.43
C ILE A 370 -27.38 23.94 25.43
N ALA A 371 -28.63 23.49 25.29
CA ALA A 371 -29.71 23.88 26.21
C ALA A 371 -29.42 23.47 27.66
N ILE A 372 -28.91 22.24 27.87
CA ILE A 372 -28.49 21.76 29.20
C ILE A 372 -27.31 22.58 29.73
N PHE A 373 -26.29 22.79 28.89
CA PHE A 373 -25.08 23.50 29.29
C PHE A 373 -25.41 24.92 29.76
N LEU A 374 -26.13 25.70 28.95
CA LEU A 374 -26.53 27.07 29.29
C LEU A 374 -27.43 27.12 30.54
N SER A 375 -28.29 26.10 30.73
CA SER A 375 -29.17 26.04 31.89
C SER A 375 -28.42 25.80 33.20
N TRP A 376 -27.37 24.98 33.19
CA TRP A 376 -26.79 24.42 34.41
C TRP A 376 -25.34 24.81 34.69
N VAL A 377 -24.57 25.32 33.72
CA VAL A 377 -23.12 25.56 33.86
C VAL A 377 -22.75 26.31 35.13
N CYS A 378 -23.46 27.40 35.46
CA CYS A 378 -23.18 28.20 36.66
C CYS A 378 -23.36 27.40 37.97
N ALA A 379 -24.27 26.44 38.00
CA ALA A 379 -24.55 25.59 39.16
C ALA A 379 -23.64 24.35 39.26
N MET A 380 -22.83 24.09 38.23
CA MET A 380 -21.99 22.89 38.11
C MET A 380 -20.54 23.09 38.56
N PHE A 381 -20.16 24.30 38.96
CA PHE A 381 -18.83 24.54 39.52
C PHE A 381 -18.66 23.87 40.90
N PRO A 382 -17.41 23.46 41.25
CA PRO A 382 -17.11 22.92 42.57
C PRO A 382 -17.52 23.88 43.69
N ALA A 383 -18.15 23.34 44.73
CA ALA A 383 -18.62 24.09 45.89
C ALA A 383 -17.98 23.57 47.19
N ARG A 384 -18.00 24.41 48.22
CA ARG A 384 -17.56 24.03 49.58
C ARG A 384 -18.40 22.84 50.07
N GLY A 385 -17.74 21.72 50.35
CA GLY A 385 -18.38 20.47 50.78
C GLY A 385 -18.32 19.33 49.76
N ASP A 386 -18.07 19.63 48.48
CA ASP A 386 -18.00 18.58 47.43
C ASP A 386 -16.88 17.56 47.72
N LEU A 387 -15.74 18.00 48.24
CA LEU A 387 -14.65 17.09 48.63
C LEU A 387 -15.07 16.11 49.74
N ARG A 388 -15.81 16.59 50.75
CA ARG A 388 -16.34 15.72 51.82
C ARG A 388 -17.35 14.72 51.27
N TRP A 389 -18.19 15.15 50.33
CA TRP A 389 -19.12 14.26 49.63
C TRP A 389 -18.37 13.17 48.84
N LEU A 390 -17.29 13.52 48.15
CA LEU A 390 -16.46 12.59 47.37
C LEU A 390 -15.70 11.59 48.24
N LEU A 391 -15.13 12.04 49.36
CA LEU A 391 -14.45 11.16 50.33
C LEU A 391 -15.36 10.08 50.91
N LYS A 392 -16.68 10.31 50.89
CA LYS A 392 -17.70 9.34 51.31
C LYS A 392 -18.39 8.64 50.12
N ALA A 393 -17.88 8.82 48.90
CA ALA A 393 -18.43 8.27 47.65
C ALA A 393 -19.95 8.51 47.48
N GLY A 394 -20.45 9.65 47.93
CA GLY A 394 -21.89 9.96 47.90
C GLY A 394 -22.78 9.02 48.73
N GLY A 395 -22.18 8.23 49.62
CA GLY A 395 -22.85 7.16 50.36
C GLY A 395 -23.44 6.09 49.45
N TYR A 396 -22.93 5.93 48.22
CA TYR A 396 -23.40 4.89 47.29
C TYR A 396 -22.83 3.51 47.64
N LEU A 397 -21.69 3.45 48.32
CA LEU A 397 -21.07 2.20 48.78
C LEU A 397 -21.65 1.64 50.09
N GLY A 398 -22.77 2.20 50.58
CA GLY A 398 -23.38 1.81 51.86
C GLY A 398 -22.70 2.43 53.08
N GLY A 399 -23.28 2.22 54.27
CA GLY A 399 -22.66 2.54 55.57
C GLY A 399 -22.69 4.01 56.03
N VAL A 400 -23.13 4.97 55.22
CA VAL A 400 -23.20 6.39 55.60
C VAL A 400 -24.64 6.75 55.99
N LYS A 401 -24.86 7.04 57.29
CA LYS A 401 -26.16 7.47 57.84
C LYS A 401 -26.34 9.00 57.89
N GLU A 402 -25.26 9.76 57.68
CA GLU A 402 -25.26 11.22 57.74
C GLU A 402 -25.70 11.86 56.40
N HIS A 403 -26.35 13.02 56.48
CA HIS A 403 -26.66 13.84 55.32
C HIS A 403 -25.39 14.48 54.75
N LEU A 404 -24.94 14.00 53.58
CA LEU A 404 -23.75 14.54 52.94
C LEU A 404 -24.00 15.96 52.41
N PRO A 405 -23.02 16.88 52.53
CA PRO A 405 -23.17 18.24 52.07
C PRO A 405 -23.37 18.28 50.54
N ALA A 406 -24.52 18.78 50.10
CA ALA A 406 -24.85 18.92 48.68
C ALA A 406 -25.74 20.14 48.43
N GLY A 407 -25.39 20.96 47.43
CA GLY A 407 -26.22 22.06 46.94
C GLY A 407 -27.33 21.57 46.00
N LYS A 408 -27.83 22.40 45.07
CA LYS A 408 -28.83 21.95 44.06
C LYS A 408 -28.37 20.67 43.35
N PHE A 409 -27.09 20.59 43.03
CA PHE A 409 -26.42 19.39 42.52
C PHE A 409 -25.35 18.92 43.49
N ASN A 410 -25.21 17.60 43.65
CA ASN A 410 -24.14 16.98 44.44
C ASN A 410 -22.83 16.85 43.63
N ALA A 411 -21.71 16.57 44.31
CA ALA A 411 -20.40 16.49 43.65
C ALA A 411 -20.35 15.45 42.52
N GLY A 412 -20.99 14.28 42.70
CA GLY A 412 -21.07 13.26 41.65
C GLY A 412 -21.83 13.73 40.41
N GLN A 413 -22.95 14.45 40.58
CA GLN A 413 -23.71 15.06 39.48
C GLN A 413 -22.88 16.11 38.73
N LYS A 414 -22.05 16.89 39.43
CA LYS A 414 -21.16 17.89 38.81
C LYS A 414 -20.05 17.22 37.99
N ILE A 415 -19.42 16.18 38.54
CA ILE A 415 -18.40 15.40 37.81
C ILE A 415 -19.02 14.79 36.55
N LEU A 416 -20.18 14.15 36.70
CA LEU A 416 -20.92 13.55 35.58
C LEU A 416 -21.24 14.60 34.51
N PHE A 417 -21.71 15.78 34.91
CA PHE A 417 -21.98 16.89 33.99
C PHE A 417 -20.73 17.27 33.19
N TRP A 418 -19.58 17.49 33.83
CA TRP A 418 -18.37 17.92 33.13
C TRP A 418 -17.79 16.84 32.22
N ILE A 419 -17.78 15.58 32.65
CA ILE A 419 -17.36 14.46 31.79
C ILE A 419 -18.30 14.37 30.58
N ALA A 420 -19.62 14.44 30.82
CA ALA A 420 -20.61 14.36 29.74
C ALA A 420 -20.48 15.52 28.75
N ILE A 421 -20.35 16.76 29.23
CA ILE A 421 -20.19 17.94 28.36
C ILE A 421 -18.88 17.87 27.57
N ALA A 422 -17.78 17.44 28.18
CA ALA A 422 -16.50 17.31 27.49
C ALA A 422 -16.58 16.26 26.38
N ALA A 423 -17.09 15.06 26.68
CA ALA A 423 -17.18 14.00 25.70
C ALA A 423 -18.22 14.29 24.61
N CYS A 424 -19.37 14.87 24.96
CA CYS A 424 -20.33 15.41 23.98
C CYS A 424 -19.71 16.51 23.09
N GLY A 425 -18.85 17.36 23.64
CA GLY A 425 -18.13 18.39 22.86
C GLY A 425 -17.20 17.77 21.82
N VAL A 426 -16.43 16.74 22.21
CA VAL A 426 -15.59 15.97 21.28
C VAL A 426 -16.45 15.28 20.22
N LEU A 427 -17.55 14.62 20.61
CA LEU A 427 -18.47 13.94 19.69
C LEU A 427 -19.14 14.91 18.71
N ALA A 428 -19.55 16.09 19.17
CA ALA A 428 -20.16 17.11 18.31
C ALA A 428 -19.15 17.64 17.29
N ALA A 429 -17.93 17.97 17.71
CA ALA A 429 -16.89 18.49 16.82
C ALA A 429 -16.44 17.44 15.79
N SER A 430 -16.13 16.22 16.25
CA SER A 430 -15.70 15.13 15.37
C SER A 430 -16.85 14.63 14.47
N GLY A 431 -18.06 14.50 14.99
CA GLY A 431 -19.24 14.08 14.22
C GLY A 431 -19.64 15.09 13.16
N LEU A 432 -19.56 16.40 13.45
CA LEU A 432 -19.76 17.44 12.44
C LEU A 432 -18.70 17.36 11.33
N LEU A 433 -17.43 17.19 11.71
CA LEU A 433 -16.34 17.07 10.74
C LEU A 433 -16.51 15.85 9.84
N MET A 434 -16.81 14.68 10.42
CA MET A 434 -17.10 13.45 9.69
C MET A 434 -18.34 13.58 8.79
N GLY A 435 -19.34 14.34 9.21
CA GLY A 435 -20.53 14.62 8.42
C GLY A 435 -20.27 15.56 7.23
N LEU A 436 -19.43 16.59 7.41
CA LEU A 436 -19.07 17.56 6.37
C LEU A 436 -18.16 16.96 5.29
N TYR A 437 -17.21 16.11 5.68
CA TYR A 437 -16.28 15.43 4.78
C TYR A 437 -16.73 14.00 4.46
N ARG A 438 -18.05 13.77 4.41
CA ARG A 438 -18.57 12.46 4.04
C ARG A 438 -18.08 12.09 2.65
N ASP A 439 -17.59 10.86 2.51
CA ASP A 439 -17.06 10.27 1.26
C ASP A 439 -15.78 10.93 0.71
N ILE A 440 -15.14 11.82 1.46
CA ILE A 440 -13.91 12.52 1.05
C ILE A 440 -12.85 12.37 2.14
N HIS A 441 -11.63 11.98 1.76
CA HIS A 441 -10.51 11.96 2.70
C HIS A 441 -10.15 13.37 3.16
N PHE A 442 -9.90 13.54 4.48
CA PHE A 442 -9.49 14.82 5.05
C PHE A 442 -8.30 14.69 6.01
N PRO A 443 -7.53 15.77 6.24
CA PRO A 443 -6.35 15.72 7.08
C PRO A 443 -6.65 15.20 8.49
N ARG A 444 -5.80 14.27 8.98
CA ARG A 444 -5.92 13.65 10.31
C ARG A 444 -7.23 12.89 10.54
N GLN A 445 -7.83 12.34 9.46
CA GLN A 445 -9.02 11.52 9.52
C GLN A 445 -8.96 10.46 10.63
N GLU A 446 -7.90 9.64 10.67
CA GLU A 446 -7.77 8.54 11.64
C GLU A 446 -7.84 9.01 13.10
N LEU A 447 -7.25 10.18 13.41
CA LEU A 447 -7.32 10.78 14.73
C LEU A 447 -8.76 11.18 15.08
N VAL A 448 -9.48 11.79 14.14
CA VAL A 448 -10.84 12.28 14.36
C VAL A 448 -11.79 11.12 14.64
N TYR A 449 -11.74 10.06 13.84
CA TYR A 449 -12.58 8.90 14.07
C TYR A 449 -12.21 8.18 15.37
N THR A 450 -10.92 8.03 15.68
CA THR A 450 -10.47 7.41 16.94
C THR A 450 -10.92 8.21 18.15
N ALA A 451 -10.80 9.54 18.10
CA ALA A 451 -11.27 10.42 19.16
C ALA A 451 -12.80 10.34 19.33
N HIS A 452 -13.54 10.23 18.22
CA HIS A 452 -14.99 10.02 18.25
C HIS A 452 -15.34 8.71 18.95
N ASP A 453 -14.70 7.60 18.58
CA ASP A 453 -14.96 6.27 19.17
C ASP A 453 -14.62 6.23 20.68
N ILE A 454 -13.50 6.83 21.09
CA ILE A 454 -13.13 6.94 22.52
C ILE A 454 -14.17 7.77 23.28
N ALA A 455 -14.54 8.93 22.75
CA ALA A 455 -15.53 9.79 23.39
C ALA A 455 -16.92 9.12 23.43
N ALA A 456 -17.28 8.36 22.40
CA ALA A 456 -18.52 7.59 22.33
C ALA A 456 -18.55 6.52 23.40
N LEU A 457 -17.46 5.75 23.55
CA LEU A 457 -17.34 4.74 24.61
C LEU A 457 -17.47 5.38 26.00
N ILE A 458 -16.74 6.48 26.26
CA ILE A 458 -16.86 7.22 27.53
C ILE A 458 -18.32 7.67 27.77
N MET A 459 -18.98 8.24 26.76
CA MET A 459 -20.37 8.68 26.88
C MET A 459 -21.34 7.54 27.11
N ILE A 460 -21.15 6.38 26.47
CA ILE A 460 -21.95 5.18 26.70
C ILE A 460 -21.84 4.77 28.18
N LEU A 461 -20.61 4.67 28.71
CA LEU A 461 -20.37 4.29 30.11
C LEU A 461 -20.97 5.30 31.09
N VAL A 462 -20.81 6.60 30.81
CA VAL A 462 -21.39 7.68 31.62
C VAL A 462 -22.91 7.65 31.58
N LEU A 463 -23.52 7.44 30.40
CA LEU A 463 -24.96 7.34 30.24
C LEU A 463 -25.51 6.13 30.99
N MET A 464 -24.84 4.98 30.90
CA MET A 464 -25.22 3.78 31.66
C MET A 464 -25.19 4.04 33.16
N ALA A 465 -24.11 4.65 33.68
CA ALA A 465 -24.02 5.01 35.09
C ALA A 465 -25.09 6.02 35.50
N HIS A 466 -25.36 7.02 34.65
CA HIS A 466 -26.40 8.03 34.88
C HIS A 466 -27.79 7.40 34.99
N VAL A 467 -28.18 6.60 34.00
CA VAL A 467 -29.48 5.92 33.94
C VAL A 467 -29.60 4.90 35.07
N TYR A 468 -28.54 4.16 35.37
CA TYR A 468 -28.51 3.21 36.47
C TYR A 468 -28.81 3.89 37.83
N LEU A 469 -28.08 4.97 38.13
CA LEU A 469 -28.27 5.72 39.37
C LEU A 469 -29.67 6.36 39.44
N ALA A 470 -30.15 6.91 38.32
CA ALA A 470 -31.45 7.58 38.27
C ALA A 470 -32.63 6.62 38.38
N ALA A 471 -32.60 5.48 37.68
CA ALA A 471 -33.72 4.55 37.59
C ALA A 471 -33.74 3.50 38.70
N PHE A 472 -32.58 2.98 39.11
CA PHE A 472 -32.51 1.83 40.03
C PHE A 472 -32.09 2.22 41.45
N VAL A 473 -31.15 3.16 41.59
CA VAL A 473 -30.61 3.53 42.91
C VAL A 473 -31.43 4.64 43.57
N VAL A 474 -31.76 5.72 42.84
CA VAL A 474 -32.50 6.89 43.33
C VAL A 474 -33.73 7.23 42.47
N PRO A 475 -34.70 6.31 42.32
CA PRO A 475 -35.86 6.47 41.42
C PRO A 475 -36.79 7.64 41.75
N HIS A 476 -36.77 8.15 42.98
CA HIS A 476 -37.56 9.33 43.34
C HIS A 476 -37.12 10.59 42.58
N SER A 477 -35.90 10.59 42.03
CA SER A 477 -35.40 11.66 41.17
C SER A 477 -36.14 11.76 39.83
N LEU A 478 -36.80 10.69 39.35
CA LEU A 478 -37.57 10.69 38.10
C LEU A 478 -38.77 11.65 38.15
N ASN A 479 -39.38 11.83 39.32
CA ASN A 479 -40.45 12.81 39.52
C ASN A 479 -39.97 14.25 39.23
N SER A 480 -38.70 14.53 39.54
CA SER A 480 -38.10 15.82 39.23
C SER A 480 -37.83 16.00 37.74
N LEU A 481 -37.57 14.91 37.02
CA LEU A 481 -37.31 14.97 35.58
C LEU A 481 -38.58 15.23 34.77
N PHE A 482 -39.66 14.50 35.04
CA PHE A 482 -40.90 14.63 34.28
C PHE A 482 -41.84 15.71 34.84
N GLY A 483 -41.97 15.78 36.17
CA GLY A 483 -42.85 16.73 36.86
C GLY A 483 -42.18 18.03 37.29
N GLY A 484 -40.84 18.09 37.31
CA GLY A 484 -40.09 19.27 37.74
C GLY A 484 -40.04 19.51 39.25
N LYS A 485 -40.80 18.75 40.04
CA LYS A 485 -40.95 18.96 41.48
C LYS A 485 -40.38 17.80 42.29
N VAL A 486 -39.95 18.13 43.51
CA VAL A 486 -39.51 17.17 44.54
C VAL A 486 -40.17 17.54 45.86
N SER A 487 -40.15 16.61 46.82
CA SER A 487 -40.56 16.91 48.20
C SER A 487 -39.47 17.69 48.92
N SER A 488 -39.87 18.68 49.74
CA SER A 488 -39.03 19.39 50.70
C SER A 488 -38.19 18.45 51.57
N LYS A 489 -38.81 17.40 52.13
CA LYS A 489 -38.09 16.35 52.90
C LYS A 489 -37.03 15.62 52.07
N TRP A 490 -37.27 15.39 50.79
CA TRP A 490 -36.26 14.79 49.91
C TRP A 490 -35.12 15.78 49.64
N ALA A 491 -35.46 17.05 49.39
CA ALA A 491 -34.51 18.12 49.15
C ALA A 491 -33.59 18.31 50.35
N ASP A 492 -34.11 18.32 51.58
CA ASP A 492 -33.29 18.47 52.78
C ASP A 492 -32.44 17.23 53.06
N ALA A 493 -32.96 16.03 52.78
CA ALA A 493 -32.21 14.78 53.01
C ALA A 493 -31.06 14.56 52.01
N HIS A 494 -31.24 14.92 50.73
CA HIS A 494 -30.27 14.64 49.67
C HIS A 494 -29.47 15.87 49.23
N HIS A 495 -29.97 17.07 49.52
CA HIS A 495 -29.42 18.35 49.11
C HIS A 495 -29.50 19.37 50.25
N PRO A 496 -28.90 19.09 51.42
CA PRO A 496 -29.08 19.91 52.64
C PRO A 496 -28.66 21.38 52.45
N ASN A 497 -27.67 21.64 51.58
CA ASN A 497 -27.17 22.99 51.30
C ASN A 497 -27.92 23.70 50.16
N TRP A 498 -28.93 23.06 49.56
CA TRP A 498 -29.75 23.69 48.53
C TRP A 498 -30.77 24.64 49.16
N GLN A 499 -30.70 25.91 48.77
CA GLN A 499 -31.69 26.94 49.08
C GLN A 499 -32.80 26.92 48.04
N TYR A 500 -34.04 26.71 48.46
CA TYR A 500 -35.23 26.65 47.60
C TYR A 500 -36.39 27.46 48.20
N THR A 501 -37.35 27.84 47.37
CA THR A 501 -38.53 28.63 47.79
C THR A 501 -39.33 27.86 48.83
N GLY A 502 -39.47 28.43 50.04
CA GLY A 502 -40.12 27.77 51.18
C GLY A 502 -39.14 27.20 52.21
N LYS A 503 -37.84 27.13 51.92
CA LYS A 503 -36.81 26.82 52.92
C LYS A 503 -36.56 28.05 53.78
N THR A 504 -36.92 27.99 55.07
CA THR A 504 -36.61 29.07 56.01
C THR A 504 -35.10 29.20 56.17
N ALA A 505 -34.56 30.41 56.02
CA ALA A 505 -33.15 30.72 56.27
C ALA A 505 -32.85 30.71 57.78
N ASN A 506 -33.01 29.55 58.41
CA ASN A 506 -32.55 29.18 59.75
C ASN A 506 -33.16 27.83 60.11
N THR A 507 -32.48 26.76 59.76
CA THR A 507 -32.49 25.56 60.60
C THR A 507 -31.01 25.27 60.86
N PRO A 508 -30.48 25.62 62.04
CA PRO A 508 -29.10 25.28 62.37
C PRO A 508 -29.05 23.75 62.42
N HIS A 509 -28.50 23.11 61.40
CA HIS A 509 -28.07 21.72 61.53
C HIS A 509 -26.75 21.74 62.28
N ASP A 510 -26.77 21.05 63.41
CA ASP A 510 -25.77 21.04 64.47
C ASP A 510 -24.33 21.02 63.99
N LYS A 511 -23.53 21.80 64.72
CA LYS A 511 -22.08 21.66 64.80
C LYS A 511 -21.76 20.28 65.38
N HIS A 512 -21.48 19.27 64.57
CA HIS A 512 -20.68 18.11 64.97
C HIS A 512 -19.91 17.52 63.80
#